data_AF-A0A376GU29-F1
#
_entry.id   AF-A0A376GU29-F1
#
_cell.length_a   1.000
_cell.length_b   1.000
_cell.length_c   1.000
_cell.angle_alpha   90.00
_cell.angle_beta   90.00
_cell.angle_gamma   90.00
#
_symmetry.space_group_name_H-M   'P 1'
#
loop_
_entity.id
_entity.type
_entity.pdbx_description
1 polymer ?
#
loop_
_entity_poly.entity_id
_entity_poly.type
_entity_poly.pdbx_seq_one_letter_code
_entity_poly.pdbx_strand_id
1 'polypeptide(L)'
;MVDNSSGRVLKSLRKEKKLSQKKLADLAGISQSTLVKYEKGSRKIPKDVDNTLSKILNIETLIKDEEDKIEILIGQLIAYRDMNKLLNKELADNIGISEALLSYVLNRKRNPSKEMQKKIDIFLLSNEKEILKEINRDSEIFSLSKDDKIVMGKRIREVRKNREETLEKFGKNFTIYTGKNVISRWEKGINIPDIEKLMNIAYLGKVTVPYLMYGEDYKNILPKDERVSDFKKINSFSMGLRMRKIRKDYYLEREEFGKLFSPSISKWSIDRYENGRDIPNTNRIIQYAYIGNLSLEFLIYGI
;
A
#
# COMPACT_ATOMS: atom_id res chain seq x y z
N MET A 1 19.68 9.08 -22.87
CA MET A 1 19.22 7.79 -23.44
C MET A 1 17.70 7.77 -23.34
N VAL A 2 16.99 7.51 -24.44
CA VAL A 2 15.52 7.57 -24.46
C VAL A 2 14.96 6.44 -23.61
N ASP A 3 14.20 6.79 -22.57
CA ASP A 3 13.53 5.87 -21.66
C ASP A 3 12.56 4.97 -22.45
N ASN A 4 12.91 3.68 -22.63
CA ASN A 4 12.08 2.69 -23.33
C ASN A 4 11.07 2.00 -22.37
N SER A 5 10.58 2.73 -21.37
CA SER A 5 9.60 2.21 -20.41
C SER A 5 8.32 1.77 -21.10
N SER A 6 7.76 2.60 -21.98
CA SER A 6 6.54 2.31 -22.76
C SER A 6 6.66 1.07 -23.65
N GLY A 7 7.77 0.90 -24.37
CA GLY A 7 7.98 -0.26 -25.25
C GLY A 7 8.13 -1.58 -24.50
N ARG A 8 8.76 -1.56 -23.31
CA ARG A 8 8.85 -2.72 -22.42
C ARG A 8 7.49 -3.11 -21.85
N VAL A 9 6.69 -2.12 -21.41
CA VAL A 9 5.32 -2.34 -20.91
C VAL A 9 4.43 -2.94 -21.99
N LEU A 10 4.45 -2.38 -23.20
CA LEU A 10 3.74 -2.90 -24.37
C LEU A 10 4.08 -4.37 -24.63
N LYS A 11 5.37 -4.73 -24.62
CA LYS A 11 5.83 -6.12 -24.85
C LYS A 11 5.35 -7.08 -23.76
N SER A 12 5.38 -6.65 -22.50
CA SER A 12 4.95 -7.45 -21.36
C SER A 12 3.43 -7.72 -21.39
N LEU A 13 2.62 -6.69 -21.59
CA LEU A 13 1.16 -6.80 -21.67
C LEU A 13 0.73 -7.67 -22.85
N ARG A 14 1.39 -7.53 -24.01
CA ARG A 14 1.14 -8.39 -25.16
C ARG A 14 1.35 -9.86 -24.83
N LYS A 15 2.45 -10.20 -24.13
CA LYS A 15 2.76 -11.58 -23.71
C LYS A 15 1.76 -12.10 -22.67
N GLU A 16 1.37 -11.28 -21.71
CA GLU A 16 0.34 -11.62 -20.70
C GLU A 16 -0.99 -12.00 -21.37
N LYS A 17 -1.40 -11.23 -22.39
CA LYS A 17 -2.59 -11.50 -23.21
C LYS A 17 -2.39 -12.62 -24.25
N LYS A 18 -1.23 -13.30 -24.24
CA LYS A 18 -0.86 -14.38 -25.19
C LYS A 18 -0.98 -13.96 -26.67
N LEU A 19 -0.71 -12.69 -26.98
CA LEU A 19 -0.78 -12.16 -28.35
C LEU A 19 0.60 -12.23 -29.04
N SER A 20 0.62 -12.63 -30.31
CA SER A 20 1.82 -12.51 -31.15
C SER A 20 2.02 -11.05 -31.60
N GLN A 21 3.24 -10.68 -31.97
CA GLN A 21 3.50 -9.33 -32.51
C GLN A 21 2.67 -9.05 -33.76
N LYS A 22 2.48 -10.06 -34.62
CA LYS A 22 1.62 -9.93 -35.80
C LYS A 22 0.16 -9.71 -35.41
N LYS A 23 -0.38 -10.54 -34.50
CA LYS A 23 -1.78 -10.46 -34.07
C LYS A 23 -2.12 -9.14 -33.39
N LEU A 24 -1.23 -8.61 -32.53
CA LEU A 24 -1.46 -7.30 -31.90
C LEU A 24 -1.37 -6.16 -32.93
N ALA A 25 -0.44 -6.25 -33.88
CA ALA A 25 -0.28 -5.25 -34.93
C ALA A 25 -1.52 -5.19 -35.84
N ASP A 26 -2.06 -6.35 -36.22
CA ASP A 26 -3.28 -6.47 -37.02
C ASP A 26 -4.49 -5.86 -36.28
N LEU A 27 -4.64 -6.15 -34.98
CA LEU A 27 -5.71 -5.56 -34.15
C LEU A 27 -5.59 -4.05 -34.01
N ALA A 28 -4.37 -3.52 -34.01
CA ALA A 28 -4.08 -2.10 -33.85
C ALA A 28 -4.01 -1.34 -35.19
N GLY A 29 -4.22 -2.01 -36.33
CA GLY A 29 -4.16 -1.39 -37.66
C GLY A 29 -2.77 -0.90 -38.06
N ILE A 30 -1.69 -1.49 -37.51
CA ILE A 30 -0.30 -1.12 -37.81
C ILE A 30 0.49 -2.32 -38.35
N SER A 31 1.62 -2.07 -39.00
CA SER A 31 2.49 -3.17 -39.44
C SER A 31 3.19 -3.86 -38.27
N GLN A 32 3.42 -5.18 -38.39
CA GLN A 32 4.21 -5.94 -37.41
C GLN A 32 5.60 -5.31 -37.17
N SER A 33 6.24 -4.82 -38.23
CA SER A 33 7.55 -4.15 -38.13
C SER A 33 7.49 -2.85 -37.34
N THR A 34 6.38 -2.11 -37.43
CA THR A 34 6.13 -0.90 -36.64
C THR A 34 5.97 -1.24 -35.16
N LEU A 35 5.19 -2.28 -34.83
CA LEU A 35 5.05 -2.75 -33.46
C LEU A 35 6.39 -3.21 -32.86
N VAL A 36 7.24 -3.90 -33.64
CA VAL A 36 8.58 -4.32 -33.20
C VAL A 36 9.46 -3.11 -32.86
N LYS A 37 9.39 -2.04 -33.65
CA LYS A 37 10.13 -0.79 -33.39
C LYS A 37 9.68 -0.12 -32.10
N TYR A 38 8.38 -0.14 -31.80
CA TYR A 38 7.84 0.36 -30.53
C TYR A 38 8.33 -0.47 -29.34
N GLU A 39 8.24 -1.81 -29.39
CA GLU A 39 8.72 -2.67 -28.30
C GLU A 39 10.22 -2.54 -28.04
N LYS A 40 11.01 -2.32 -29.09
CA LYS A 40 12.46 -2.11 -28.99
C LYS A 40 12.83 -0.69 -28.54
N GLY A 41 11.87 0.25 -28.51
CA GLY A 41 12.11 1.66 -28.20
C GLY A 41 12.87 2.41 -29.28
N SER A 42 13.03 1.84 -30.47
CA SER A 42 13.68 2.50 -31.61
C SER A 42 12.74 3.47 -32.34
N ARG A 43 11.45 3.46 -32.00
CA ARG A 43 10.45 4.43 -32.45
C ARG A 43 9.51 4.75 -31.28
N LYS A 44 9.16 6.03 -31.09
CA LYS A 44 8.13 6.44 -30.12
C LYS A 44 6.74 6.02 -30.61
N ILE A 45 5.85 5.68 -29.68
CA ILE A 45 4.45 5.35 -29.96
C ILE A 45 3.69 6.67 -30.17
N PRO A 46 3.07 6.90 -31.33
CA PRO A 46 2.19 8.05 -31.54
C PRO A 46 0.93 7.98 -30.65
N LYS A 47 0.36 9.13 -30.26
CA LYS A 47 -0.77 9.21 -29.30
C LYS A 47 -2.05 8.52 -29.78
N ASP A 48 -2.34 8.60 -31.08
CA ASP A 48 -3.42 7.89 -31.76
C ASP A 48 -3.24 6.36 -31.70
N VAL A 49 -2.01 5.90 -31.91
CA VAL A 49 -1.66 4.48 -31.83
C VAL A 49 -1.69 3.99 -30.38
N ASP A 50 -1.27 4.81 -29.42
CA ASP A 50 -1.35 4.51 -27.99
C ASP A 50 -2.79 4.31 -27.53
N ASN A 51 -3.71 5.22 -27.88
CA ASN A 51 -5.13 5.07 -27.56
C ASN A 51 -5.70 3.75 -28.08
N THR A 52 -5.28 3.34 -29.28
CA THR A 52 -5.74 2.10 -29.92
C THR A 52 -5.17 0.87 -29.22
N LEU A 53 -3.86 0.85 -28.95
CA LEU A 53 -3.20 -0.25 -28.25
C LEU A 53 -3.68 -0.37 -26.79
N SER A 54 -3.91 0.76 -26.11
CA SER A 54 -4.37 0.82 -24.73
C SER A 54 -5.78 0.25 -24.59
N LYS A 55 -6.69 0.54 -25.53
CA LYS A 55 -8.01 -0.11 -25.62
C LYS A 55 -7.91 -1.62 -25.80
N ILE A 56 -7.05 -2.10 -26.71
CA ILE A 56 -6.88 -3.54 -26.99
C ILE A 56 -6.29 -4.27 -25.78
N LEU A 57 -5.35 -3.65 -25.08
CA LEU A 57 -4.68 -4.24 -23.92
C LEU A 57 -5.46 -4.03 -22.61
N ASN A 58 -6.54 -3.24 -22.64
CA ASN A 58 -7.39 -2.88 -21.52
C ASN A 58 -6.63 -2.15 -20.40
N ILE A 59 -5.92 -1.09 -20.78
CA ILE A 59 -5.18 -0.18 -19.90
C ILE A 59 -5.51 1.27 -20.28
N GLU A 60 -5.19 2.23 -19.40
CA GLU A 60 -5.48 3.66 -19.64
C GLU A 60 -4.54 4.29 -20.69
N THR A 61 -3.22 4.09 -20.60
CA THR A 61 -2.24 4.56 -21.59
C THR A 61 -0.93 3.74 -21.50
N LEU A 62 -0.22 3.56 -22.62
CA LEU A 62 1.15 3.02 -22.66
C LEU A 62 2.20 4.14 -22.60
N ILE A 63 1.82 5.36 -22.96
CA ILE A 63 2.70 6.52 -22.92
C ILE A 63 2.70 7.04 -21.48
N LYS A 64 3.90 7.20 -20.90
CA LYS A 64 4.07 8.03 -19.70
C LYS A 64 4.68 9.34 -20.21
N ASP A 65 3.84 10.32 -20.53
CA ASP A 65 4.31 11.59 -21.09
C ASP A 65 5.15 12.36 -20.06
N GLU A 66 6.01 13.28 -20.50
CA GLU A 66 6.72 14.17 -19.57
C GLU A 66 5.73 14.99 -18.72
N GLU A 67 4.55 15.28 -19.26
CA GLU A 67 3.44 15.92 -18.54
C GLU A 67 2.89 15.02 -17.42
N ASP A 68 2.73 13.72 -17.65
CA ASP A 68 2.32 12.76 -16.60
C ASP A 68 3.37 12.66 -15.50
N LYS A 69 4.66 12.69 -15.86
CA LYS A 69 5.76 12.67 -14.89
C LYS A 69 5.77 13.94 -14.03
N ILE A 70 5.53 15.10 -14.63
CA ILE A 70 5.42 16.37 -13.90
C ILE A 70 4.20 16.35 -12.98
N GLU A 71 3.05 15.87 -13.45
CA GLU A 71 1.83 15.80 -12.65
C GLU A 71 1.99 14.84 -11.46
N ILE A 72 2.66 13.70 -11.65
CA ILE A 72 3.03 12.78 -10.57
C ILE A 72 3.95 13.47 -9.55
N LEU A 73 4.97 14.19 -10.03
CA LEU A 73 5.94 14.88 -9.18
C LEU A 73 5.28 15.97 -8.32
N ILE A 74 4.40 16.78 -8.93
CA ILE A 74 3.63 17.81 -8.22
C ILE A 74 2.71 17.15 -7.20
N GLY A 75 2.05 16.06 -7.60
CA GLY A 75 1.22 15.25 -6.72
C GLY A 75 1.97 14.76 -5.48
N GLN A 76 3.13 14.11 -5.67
CA GLN A 76 3.99 13.63 -4.59
C GLN A 76 4.34 14.75 -3.59
N LEU A 77 4.59 15.96 -4.10
CA LEU A 77 4.92 17.10 -3.26
C LEU A 77 3.75 17.62 -2.43
N ILE A 78 2.54 17.66 -3.02
CA ILE A 78 1.31 18.05 -2.31
C ILE A 78 1.01 17.06 -1.19
N ALA A 79 1.10 15.76 -1.48
CA ALA A 79 0.96 14.72 -0.47
C ALA A 79 1.88 14.90 0.71
N TYR A 80 3.16 15.06 0.41
CA TYR A 80 4.18 15.20 1.43
C TYR A 80 3.88 16.39 2.33
N ARG A 81 3.46 17.53 1.75
CA ARG A 81 3.02 18.70 2.50
C ARG A 81 1.86 18.37 3.45
N ASP A 82 0.82 17.74 2.92
CA ASP A 82 -0.44 17.55 3.64
C ASP A 82 -0.30 16.49 4.74
N MET A 83 0.46 15.41 4.49
CA MET A 83 0.76 14.37 5.48
C MET A 83 1.56 14.90 6.67
N ASN A 84 2.55 15.74 6.39
CA ASN A 84 3.42 16.32 7.41
C ASN A 84 2.85 17.63 7.98
N LYS A 85 1.66 18.05 7.53
CA LYS A 85 1.00 19.31 7.93
C LYS A 85 1.90 20.54 7.78
N LEU A 86 2.73 20.55 6.74
CA LEU A 86 3.72 21.61 6.51
C LEU A 86 3.07 22.84 5.88
N LEU A 87 3.59 24.01 6.24
CA LEU A 87 3.31 25.23 5.50
C LEU A 87 4.07 25.22 4.17
N ASN A 88 3.53 25.89 3.14
CA ASN A 88 4.22 26.03 1.85
C ASN A 88 5.62 26.62 2.01
N LYS A 89 5.82 27.52 2.97
CA LYS A 89 7.13 28.08 3.30
C LYS A 89 8.12 27.03 3.76
N GLU A 90 7.74 26.21 4.74
CA GLU A 90 8.59 25.15 5.31
C GLU A 90 8.97 24.11 4.25
N LEU A 91 8.01 23.73 3.41
CA LEU A 91 8.28 22.81 2.31
C LEU A 91 9.23 23.41 1.26
N ALA A 92 9.09 24.71 0.96
CA ALA A 92 9.96 25.40 0.02
C ALA A 92 11.40 25.48 0.54
N ASP A 93 11.56 25.78 1.83
CA ASP A 93 12.85 25.84 2.51
C ASP A 93 13.53 24.45 2.49
N ASN A 94 12.78 23.38 2.77
CA ASN A 94 13.28 22.01 2.75
C ASN A 94 13.76 21.55 1.35
N ILE A 95 13.10 22.01 0.28
CA ILE A 95 13.50 21.70 -1.11
C ILE A 95 14.62 22.66 -1.60
N GLY A 96 14.82 23.79 -0.93
CA GLY A 96 15.75 24.84 -1.34
C GLY A 96 15.26 25.63 -2.56
N ILE A 97 13.98 26.01 -2.54
CA ILE A 97 13.30 26.84 -3.55
C ILE A 97 12.47 27.95 -2.86
N SER A 98 12.06 28.99 -3.59
CA SER A 98 11.22 30.04 -3.00
C SER A 98 9.78 29.56 -2.81
N GLU A 99 9.12 29.99 -1.72
CA GLU A 99 7.71 29.75 -1.44
C GLU A 99 6.77 30.15 -2.59
N ALA A 100 7.06 31.28 -3.25
CA ALA A 100 6.26 31.77 -4.38
C ALA A 100 6.31 30.78 -5.56
N LEU A 101 7.51 30.35 -5.98
CA LEU A 101 7.69 29.35 -7.03
C LEU A 101 7.01 28.04 -6.69
N LEU A 102 7.16 27.58 -5.45
CA LEU A 102 6.50 26.37 -4.99
C LEU A 102 4.98 26.48 -5.10
N SER A 103 4.41 27.60 -4.63
CA SER A 103 2.97 27.87 -4.69
C SER A 103 2.42 27.90 -6.12
N TYR A 104 3.17 28.44 -7.09
CA TYR A 104 2.76 28.41 -8.50
C TYR A 104 2.74 26.98 -9.07
N VAL A 105 3.71 26.16 -8.68
CA VAL A 105 3.82 24.77 -9.12
C VAL A 105 2.72 23.90 -8.50
N LEU A 106 2.48 24.01 -7.19
CA LEU A 106 1.42 23.26 -6.50
C LEU A 106 0.01 23.63 -7.00
N ASN A 107 -0.20 24.90 -7.38
CA ASN A 107 -1.46 25.36 -7.95
C ASN A 107 -1.59 25.08 -9.46
N ARG A 108 -0.67 24.31 -10.06
CA ARG A 108 -0.63 23.99 -11.50
C ARG A 108 -0.61 25.21 -12.43
N LYS A 109 -0.21 26.37 -11.91
CA LYS A 109 -0.10 27.62 -12.69
C LYS A 109 1.18 27.65 -13.53
N ARG A 110 2.18 26.84 -13.17
CA ARG A 110 3.47 26.76 -13.86
C ARG A 110 4.10 25.38 -13.72
N ASN A 111 4.62 24.84 -14.81
CA ASN A 111 5.40 23.59 -14.75
C ASN A 111 6.79 23.86 -14.13
N PRO A 112 7.27 22.97 -13.25
CA PRO A 112 8.60 23.10 -12.65
C PRO A 112 9.69 22.98 -13.73
N SER A 113 10.74 23.80 -13.62
CA SER A 113 11.90 23.70 -14.51
C SER A 113 12.65 22.37 -14.30
N LYS A 114 13.48 21.94 -15.25
CA LYS A 114 14.27 20.70 -15.11
C LYS A 114 15.19 20.70 -13.87
N GLU A 115 15.71 21.86 -13.47
CA GLU A 115 16.50 21.99 -12.24
C GLU A 115 15.64 21.87 -10.99
N MET A 116 14.45 22.48 -11.00
CA MET A 116 13.49 22.35 -9.91
C MET A 116 12.98 20.91 -9.78
N GLN A 117 12.70 20.24 -10.90
CA GLN A 117 12.34 18.82 -10.92
C GLN A 117 13.42 17.98 -10.23
N LYS A 118 14.70 18.19 -10.57
CA LYS A 118 15.82 17.49 -9.91
C LYS A 118 15.90 17.76 -8.41
N LYS A 119 15.72 19.01 -7.97
CA LYS A 119 15.73 19.34 -6.53
C LYS A 119 14.58 18.64 -5.80
N ILE A 120 13.40 18.64 -6.40
CA ILE A 120 12.23 17.94 -5.87
C ILE A 120 12.47 16.43 -5.85
N ASP A 121 12.96 15.84 -6.93
CA ASP A 121 13.29 14.42 -7.00
C ASP A 121 14.30 14.03 -5.93
N ILE A 122 15.37 14.82 -5.75
CA ILE A 122 16.38 14.59 -4.71
C ILE A 122 15.75 14.68 -3.32
N PHE A 123 14.91 15.70 -3.07
CA PHE A 123 14.21 15.88 -1.80
C PHE A 123 13.29 14.70 -1.48
N LEU A 124 12.47 14.29 -2.45
CA LEU A 124 11.56 13.15 -2.33
C LEU A 124 12.33 11.85 -2.14
N LEU A 125 13.44 11.64 -2.86
CA LEU A 125 14.31 10.46 -2.69
C LEU A 125 15.03 10.44 -1.34
N SER A 126 15.47 11.60 -0.81
CA SER A 126 16.05 11.67 0.52
C SER A 126 15.01 11.36 1.59
N ASN A 127 13.79 11.86 1.40
CA ASN A 127 12.69 11.58 2.32
C ASN A 127 12.20 10.13 2.21
N GLU A 128 12.12 9.54 1.01
CA GLU A 128 11.89 8.11 0.84
C GLU A 128 12.94 7.29 1.59
N LYS A 129 14.21 7.71 1.55
CA LYS A 129 15.27 7.06 2.34
C LYS A 129 15.09 7.25 3.85
N GLU A 130 14.56 8.38 4.31
CA GLU A 130 14.26 8.61 5.72
C GLU A 130 13.06 7.79 6.18
N ILE A 131 11.96 7.80 5.43
CA ILE A 131 10.80 6.91 5.62
C ILE A 131 11.27 5.45 5.63
N LEU A 132 12.12 5.04 4.68
CA LEU A 132 12.68 3.69 4.66
C LEU A 132 13.59 3.40 5.85
N LYS A 133 14.30 4.39 6.41
CA LYS A 133 15.11 4.22 7.63
C LYS A 133 14.24 4.06 8.87
N GLU A 134 13.18 4.85 9.01
CA GLU A 134 12.19 4.70 10.09
C GLU A 134 11.49 3.34 9.98
N ILE A 135 10.97 3.03 8.79
CA ILE A 135 10.38 1.72 8.48
C ILE A 135 11.36 0.58 8.72
N ASN A 136 12.65 0.72 8.41
CA ASN A 136 13.63 -0.33 8.68
C ASN A 136 13.85 -0.55 10.18
N ARG A 137 13.81 0.49 11.02
CA ARG A 137 13.81 0.31 12.48
C ARG A 137 12.54 -0.42 12.92
N ASP A 138 11.40 -0.06 12.35
CA ASP A 138 10.13 -0.70 12.66
C ASP A 138 9.96 -2.08 12.00
N SER A 139 10.80 -2.40 11.02
CA SER A 139 10.75 -3.65 10.26
C SER A 139 11.06 -4.85 11.14
N GLU A 140 11.91 -4.65 12.15
CA GLU A 140 12.21 -5.64 13.19
C GLU A 140 10.96 -5.90 14.04
N ILE A 141 10.16 -4.87 14.34
CA ILE A 141 8.89 -4.98 15.10
C ILE A 141 7.92 -5.93 14.40
N PHE A 142 7.77 -5.80 13.08
CA PHE A 142 6.78 -6.56 12.32
C PHE A 142 7.25 -7.98 11.93
N SER A 143 8.47 -8.36 12.32
CA SER A 143 8.96 -9.73 12.19
C SER A 143 8.48 -10.57 13.38
N LEU A 144 7.77 -11.68 13.11
CA LEU A 144 7.29 -12.59 14.16
C LEU A 144 8.07 -13.90 14.09
N SER A 145 9.05 -14.04 14.98
CA SER A 145 9.74 -15.30 15.22
C SER A 145 8.79 -16.36 15.81
N LYS A 146 9.28 -17.58 15.98
CA LYS A 146 8.53 -18.63 16.66
C LYS A 146 8.24 -18.26 18.12
N ASP A 147 9.20 -17.61 18.79
CA ASP A 147 9.08 -17.24 20.19
C ASP A 147 8.07 -16.10 20.36
N ASP A 148 8.04 -15.14 19.44
CA ASP A 148 7.05 -14.04 19.46
C ASP A 148 5.61 -14.56 19.36
N LYS A 149 5.38 -15.60 18.56
CA LYS A 149 4.06 -16.24 18.46
C LYS A 149 3.66 -16.89 19.78
N ILE A 150 4.60 -17.48 20.51
CA ILE A 150 4.34 -18.06 21.84
C ILE A 150 3.97 -16.95 22.82
N VAL A 151 4.67 -15.82 22.80
CA VAL A 151 4.37 -14.66 23.65
C VAL A 151 3.01 -14.05 23.31
N MET A 152 2.69 -13.86 22.02
CA MET A 152 1.36 -13.46 21.55
C MET A 152 0.27 -14.44 22.05
N GLY A 153 0.52 -15.75 21.97
CA GLY A 153 -0.39 -16.77 22.47
C GLY A 153 -0.65 -16.66 23.98
N LYS A 154 0.39 -16.35 24.77
CA LYS A 154 0.24 -16.09 26.21
C LYS A 154 -0.65 -14.87 26.46
N ARG A 155 -0.47 -13.77 25.73
CA ARG A 155 -1.33 -12.57 25.84
C ARG A 155 -2.80 -12.88 25.50
N ILE A 156 -3.06 -13.66 24.45
CA ILE A 156 -4.43 -14.11 24.13
C ILE A 156 -5.02 -14.96 25.26
N ARG A 157 -4.21 -15.87 25.84
CA ARG A 157 -4.63 -16.70 26.98
C ARG A 157 -4.95 -15.86 28.21
N GLU A 158 -4.17 -14.83 28.49
CA GLU A 158 -4.40 -13.88 29.60
C GLU A 158 -5.74 -13.16 29.43
N VAL A 159 -6.02 -12.64 28.23
CA VAL A 159 -7.33 -12.01 27.92
C VAL A 159 -8.48 -12.95 28.26
N ARG A 160 -8.42 -14.22 27.84
CA ARG A 160 -9.47 -15.20 28.17
C ARG A 160 -9.53 -15.52 29.67
N LYS A 161 -8.38 -15.69 30.32
CA LYS A 161 -8.30 -16.10 31.73
C LYS A 161 -8.75 -14.99 32.68
N ASN A 162 -8.47 -13.73 32.37
CA ASN A 162 -8.96 -12.57 33.11
C ASN A 162 -10.49 -12.42 33.06
N ARG A 163 -11.14 -13.10 32.11
CA ARG A 163 -12.60 -13.18 31.97
C ARG A 163 -13.19 -14.47 32.55
N GLU A 164 -12.34 -15.34 33.11
CA GLU A 164 -12.73 -16.64 33.68
C GLU A 164 -13.46 -17.57 32.67
N GLU A 165 -13.14 -17.44 31.38
CA GLU A 165 -13.84 -18.16 30.32
C GLU A 165 -13.14 -19.48 29.95
N THR A 166 -13.94 -20.52 29.66
CA THR A 166 -13.44 -21.74 29.01
C THR A 166 -13.09 -21.45 27.55
N LEU A 167 -12.33 -22.34 26.91
CA LEU A 167 -12.02 -22.21 25.47
C LEU A 167 -13.30 -22.21 24.63
N GLU A 168 -14.29 -23.05 24.97
CA GLU A 168 -15.58 -23.03 24.27
C GLU A 168 -16.34 -21.72 24.46
N LYS A 169 -16.42 -21.21 25.70
CA LYS A 169 -17.14 -19.97 26.00
C LYS A 169 -16.49 -18.77 25.30
N PHE A 170 -15.17 -18.68 25.32
CA PHE A 170 -14.43 -17.61 24.67
C PHE A 170 -14.71 -17.56 23.16
N GLY A 171 -14.69 -18.72 22.48
CA GLY A 171 -14.94 -18.81 21.05
C GLY A 171 -16.36 -18.49 20.61
N LYS A 172 -17.34 -18.60 21.52
CA LYS A 172 -18.75 -18.22 21.27
C LYS A 172 -18.97 -16.71 21.32
N ASN A 173 -18.07 -15.96 21.94
CA ASN A 173 -18.18 -14.50 22.06
C ASN A 173 -17.72 -13.74 20.80
N PHE A 174 -17.15 -14.43 19.81
CA PHE A 174 -16.72 -13.79 18.56
C PHE A 174 -17.87 -13.69 17.57
N THR A 175 -17.88 -12.67 16.71
CA THR A 175 -18.88 -12.53 15.63
C THR A 175 -19.06 -13.81 14.83
N ILE A 176 -17.95 -14.47 14.51
CA ILE A 176 -17.95 -15.79 13.89
C ILE A 176 -17.38 -16.78 14.90
N TYR A 177 -18.20 -17.74 15.29
CA TYR A 177 -17.83 -18.80 16.22
C TYR A 177 -16.49 -19.43 15.87
N THR A 178 -15.65 -19.64 16.89
CA THR A 178 -14.36 -20.30 16.75
C THR A 178 -14.26 -21.47 17.72
N GLY A 179 -13.95 -22.66 17.21
CA GLY A 179 -13.83 -23.86 18.03
C GLY A 179 -12.64 -23.84 18.99
N LYS A 180 -12.80 -24.49 20.13
CA LYS A 180 -11.78 -24.59 21.20
C LYS A 180 -10.39 -25.02 20.74
N ASN A 181 -10.31 -25.93 19.76
CA ASN A 181 -9.05 -26.44 19.22
C ASN A 181 -8.25 -25.34 18.51
N VAL A 182 -8.95 -24.42 17.83
CA VAL A 182 -8.33 -23.30 17.13
C VAL A 182 -7.79 -22.29 18.15
N ILE A 183 -8.59 -21.94 19.16
CA ILE A 183 -8.18 -21.04 20.25
C ILE A 183 -6.98 -21.63 21.00
N SER A 184 -7.02 -22.93 21.31
CA SER A 184 -5.91 -23.63 21.96
C SER A 184 -4.60 -23.54 21.17
N ARG A 185 -4.68 -23.59 19.82
CA ARG A 185 -3.50 -23.44 18.96
C ARG A 185 -2.97 -22.00 18.96
N TRP A 186 -3.85 -21.00 19.00
CA TRP A 186 -3.44 -19.60 19.14
C TRP A 186 -2.74 -19.36 20.48
N GLU A 187 -3.31 -19.84 21.58
CA GLU A 187 -2.73 -19.67 22.92
C GLU A 187 -1.37 -20.36 23.10
N LYS A 188 -1.10 -21.38 22.29
CA LYS A 188 0.19 -22.08 22.22
C LYS A 188 1.17 -21.45 21.23
N GLY A 189 0.77 -20.40 20.51
CA GLY A 189 1.60 -19.77 19.47
C GLY A 189 1.82 -20.62 18.22
N ILE A 190 0.98 -21.61 17.97
CA ILE A 190 1.11 -22.50 16.80
C ILE A 190 0.72 -21.74 15.51
N ASN A 191 -0.35 -20.95 15.57
CA ASN A 191 -0.84 -20.14 14.46
C ASN A 191 -1.27 -18.75 14.96
N ILE A 192 -1.21 -17.77 14.06
CA ILE A 192 -1.65 -16.40 14.32
C ILE A 192 -3.13 -16.33 13.95
N PRO A 193 -4.01 -15.77 14.80
CA PRO A 193 -5.40 -15.53 14.42
C PRO A 193 -5.48 -14.51 13.27
N ASP A 194 -6.49 -14.64 12.42
CA ASP A 194 -6.76 -13.61 11.43
C ASP A 194 -7.14 -12.28 12.12
N ILE A 195 -7.15 -11.20 11.34
CA ILE A 195 -7.41 -9.87 11.87
C ILE A 195 -8.81 -9.76 12.48
N GLU A 196 -9.85 -10.42 11.95
CA GLU A 196 -11.21 -10.37 12.54
C GLU A 196 -11.20 -10.98 13.95
N LYS A 197 -10.52 -12.11 14.12
CA LYS A 197 -10.37 -12.76 15.42
C LYS A 197 -9.58 -11.90 16.38
N LEU A 198 -8.49 -11.27 15.92
CA LEU A 198 -7.69 -10.38 16.77
C LEU A 198 -8.47 -9.14 17.20
N MET A 199 -9.28 -8.53 16.32
CA MET A 199 -10.17 -7.43 16.69
C MET A 199 -11.16 -7.84 17.79
N ASN A 200 -11.79 -9.02 17.66
CA ASN A 200 -12.68 -9.57 18.68
C ASN A 200 -11.96 -9.83 20.02
N ILE A 201 -10.77 -10.44 19.98
CA ILE A 201 -9.97 -10.71 21.19
C ILE A 201 -9.56 -9.39 21.87
N ALA A 202 -9.08 -8.43 21.08
CA ALA A 202 -8.66 -7.11 21.55
C ALA A 202 -9.82 -6.39 22.26
N TYR A 203 -11.00 -6.40 21.65
CA TYR A 203 -12.22 -5.85 22.22
C TYR A 203 -12.63 -6.52 23.54
N LEU A 204 -12.70 -7.86 23.56
CA LEU A 204 -13.06 -8.60 24.77
C LEU A 204 -12.07 -8.39 25.92
N GLY A 205 -10.79 -8.18 25.58
CA GLY A 205 -9.71 -7.88 26.52
C GLY A 205 -9.54 -6.41 26.87
N LYS A 206 -10.25 -5.49 26.20
CA LYS A 206 -10.03 -4.02 26.29
C LYS A 206 -8.57 -3.63 26.04
N VAL A 207 -7.93 -4.29 25.08
CA VAL A 207 -6.54 -4.06 24.66
C VAL A 207 -6.50 -3.75 23.16
N THR A 208 -5.33 -3.42 22.62
CA THR A 208 -5.16 -3.16 21.18
C THR A 208 -4.64 -4.41 20.46
N VAL A 209 -4.91 -4.52 19.15
CA VAL A 209 -4.32 -5.60 18.34
C VAL A 209 -2.78 -5.52 18.31
N PRO A 210 -2.14 -4.33 18.17
CA PRO A 210 -0.69 -4.21 18.34
C PRO A 210 -0.15 -4.75 19.67
N TYR A 211 -0.86 -4.53 20.78
CA TYR A 211 -0.49 -5.12 22.08
C TYR A 211 -0.50 -6.65 22.03
N LEU A 212 -1.56 -7.25 21.48
CA LEU A 212 -1.64 -8.71 21.37
C LEU A 212 -0.49 -9.27 20.53
N MET A 213 -0.20 -8.61 19.41
CA MET A 213 0.80 -9.07 18.44
C MET A 213 2.23 -8.87 18.92
N TYR A 214 2.58 -7.66 19.38
CA TYR A 214 3.97 -7.25 19.62
C TYR A 214 4.27 -6.94 21.09
N GLY A 215 3.26 -6.61 21.90
CA GLY A 215 3.40 -6.39 23.34
C GLY A 215 3.26 -4.94 23.77
N GLU A 216 3.65 -4.69 25.03
CA GLU A 216 3.36 -3.44 25.75
C GLU A 216 3.99 -2.21 25.08
N ASP A 217 5.23 -2.34 24.61
CA ASP A 217 6.00 -1.27 23.98
C ASP A 217 5.31 -0.73 22.70
N TYR A 218 4.50 -1.57 22.05
CA TYR A 218 3.85 -1.27 20.77
C TYR A 218 2.35 -1.09 20.89
N LYS A 219 1.79 -1.08 22.10
CA LYS A 219 0.33 -1.00 22.32
C LYS A 219 -0.32 0.24 21.69
N ASN A 220 0.45 1.32 21.54
CA ASN A 220 0.02 2.61 21.00
C ASN A 220 0.68 2.94 19.64
N ILE A 221 1.24 1.96 18.94
CA ILE A 221 1.89 2.20 17.63
C ILE A 221 0.89 2.65 16.55
N LEU A 222 -0.42 2.44 16.77
CA LEU A 222 -1.49 2.90 15.91
C LEU A 222 -2.42 3.87 16.65
N PRO A 223 -3.04 4.83 15.93
CA PRO A 223 -4.14 5.62 16.44
C PRO A 223 -5.28 4.74 16.97
N LYS A 224 -5.96 5.21 18.01
CA LYS A 224 -7.13 4.53 18.60
C LYS A 224 -8.39 5.29 18.19
N ASP A 225 -9.39 4.56 17.73
CA ASP A 225 -10.75 5.08 17.60
C ASP A 225 -11.62 4.59 18.77
N GLU A 226 -12.42 5.50 19.33
CA GLU A 226 -13.24 5.23 20.52
C GLU A 226 -14.47 4.36 20.23
N ARG A 227 -14.70 3.95 18.97
CA ARG A 227 -16.03 3.49 18.53
C ARG A 227 -16.00 2.26 17.63
N VAL A 228 -15.80 1.06 18.18
CA VAL A 228 -16.37 -0.13 17.51
C VAL A 228 -16.83 -1.17 18.53
N SER A 229 -18.12 -1.50 18.49
CA SER A 229 -18.75 -2.62 19.20
C SER A 229 -19.31 -3.69 18.26
N ASP A 230 -19.22 -3.50 16.93
CA ASP A 230 -19.80 -4.40 15.93
C ASP A 230 -18.75 -4.80 14.86
N PHE A 231 -18.01 -5.88 15.14
CA PHE A 231 -17.07 -6.48 14.19
C PHE A 231 -17.83 -7.25 13.12
N LYS A 232 -18.39 -6.52 12.14
CA LYS A 232 -18.96 -7.14 10.94
C LYS A 232 -17.88 -7.90 10.17
N LYS A 233 -18.32 -8.81 9.30
CA LYS A 233 -17.42 -9.50 8.37
C LYS A 233 -16.70 -8.47 7.49
N ILE A 234 -15.40 -8.67 7.28
CA ILE A 234 -14.57 -7.78 6.47
C ILE A 234 -15.09 -7.73 5.04
N ASN A 235 -15.31 -6.50 4.57
CA ASN A 235 -15.52 -6.22 3.16
C ASN A 235 -14.16 -5.97 2.50
N SER A 236 -13.61 -7.00 1.85
CA SER A 236 -12.29 -6.96 1.22
C SER A 236 -12.16 -5.84 0.18
N PHE A 237 -13.24 -5.55 -0.56
CA PHE A 237 -13.24 -4.49 -1.57
C PHE A 237 -13.13 -3.10 -0.94
N SER A 238 -13.94 -2.82 0.08
CA SER A 238 -13.93 -1.51 0.77
C SER A 238 -12.61 -1.26 1.49
N MET A 239 -12.07 -2.29 2.16
CA MET A 239 -10.74 -2.24 2.77
C MET A 239 -9.66 -2.04 1.70
N GLY A 240 -9.75 -2.74 0.56
CA GLY A 240 -8.84 -2.58 -0.58
C GLY A 240 -8.82 -1.17 -1.15
N LEU A 241 -9.98 -0.50 -1.24
CA LEU A 241 -10.06 0.90 -1.65
C LEU A 241 -9.34 1.84 -0.67
N ARG A 242 -9.44 1.60 0.65
CA ARG A 242 -8.69 2.37 1.66
C ARG A 242 -7.19 2.10 1.60
N MET A 243 -6.77 0.85 1.41
CA MET A 243 -5.36 0.50 1.15
C MET A 243 -4.82 1.20 -0.11
N ARG A 244 -5.63 1.24 -1.17
CA ARG A 244 -5.30 1.98 -2.40
C ARG A 244 -5.20 3.47 -2.15
N LYS A 245 -6.10 4.02 -1.34
CA LYS A 245 -6.07 5.41 -0.93
C LYS A 245 -4.78 5.74 -0.20
N ILE A 246 -4.37 4.95 0.80
CA ILE A 246 -3.07 5.11 1.48
C ILE A 246 -1.95 5.21 0.45
N ARG A 247 -1.80 4.23 -0.45
CA ARG A 247 -0.74 4.28 -1.46
C ARG A 247 -0.81 5.52 -2.34
N LYS A 248 -2.01 5.89 -2.80
CA LYS A 248 -2.21 7.07 -3.65
C LYS A 248 -1.94 8.37 -2.91
N ASP A 249 -2.22 8.42 -1.61
CA ASP A 249 -1.88 9.54 -0.75
C ASP A 249 -0.35 9.64 -0.59
N TYR A 250 0.42 8.57 -0.81
CA TYR A 250 1.88 8.65 -0.97
C TYR A 250 2.33 8.87 -2.42
N TYR A 251 1.40 8.90 -3.39
CA TYR A 251 1.68 9.01 -4.83
C TYR A 251 2.69 7.97 -5.35
N LEU A 252 2.72 6.80 -4.73
CA LEU A 252 3.62 5.72 -5.09
C LEU A 252 2.96 4.75 -6.07
N GLU A 253 3.76 4.24 -7.00
CA GLU A 253 3.37 3.08 -7.78
C GLU A 253 3.33 1.83 -6.88
N ARG A 254 2.57 0.82 -7.29
CA ARG A 254 2.43 -0.43 -6.50
C ARG A 254 3.77 -1.10 -6.20
N GLU A 255 4.73 -1.01 -7.12
CA GLU A 255 6.05 -1.60 -6.95
C GLU A 255 6.85 -0.88 -5.85
N GLU A 256 6.81 0.45 -5.83
CA GLU A 256 7.54 1.28 -4.86
C GLU A 256 6.89 1.19 -3.49
N PHE A 257 5.57 1.27 -3.44
CA PHE A 257 4.80 1.10 -2.22
C PHE A 257 5.04 -0.27 -1.58
N GLY A 258 5.22 -1.32 -2.39
CA GLY A 258 5.55 -2.67 -1.90
C GLY A 258 6.88 -2.76 -1.16
N LYS A 259 7.83 -1.88 -1.44
CA LYS A 259 9.12 -1.82 -0.75
C LYS A 259 9.03 -1.20 0.65
N LEU A 260 7.95 -0.50 0.96
CA LEU A 260 7.71 0.06 2.30
C LEU A 260 7.31 -1.01 3.33
N PHE A 261 7.07 -2.25 2.90
CA PHE A 261 6.66 -3.33 3.78
C PHE A 261 7.84 -4.20 4.19
N SER A 262 7.75 -4.81 5.37
CA SER A 262 8.71 -5.80 5.85
C SER A 262 8.04 -7.16 6.10
N PRO A 263 8.39 -8.22 5.35
CA PRO A 263 9.24 -8.19 4.15
C PRO A 263 8.56 -7.42 3.00
N SER A 264 9.27 -7.06 1.94
CA SER A 264 8.65 -6.34 0.80
C SER A 264 7.47 -7.12 0.20
N ILE A 265 6.43 -6.42 -0.23
CA ILE A 265 5.28 -7.01 -0.93
C ILE A 265 5.44 -6.80 -2.44
N SER A 266 5.12 -7.83 -3.23
CA SER A 266 5.14 -7.71 -4.69
C SER A 266 4.04 -6.77 -5.19
N LYS A 267 4.28 -6.10 -6.33
CA LYS A 267 3.24 -5.33 -7.04
C LYS A 267 1.94 -6.12 -7.26
N TRP A 268 2.04 -7.42 -7.56
CA TRP A 268 0.88 -8.27 -7.84
C TRP A 268 0.02 -8.50 -6.59
N SER A 269 0.66 -8.72 -5.44
CA SER A 269 -0.05 -8.84 -4.17
C SER A 269 -0.76 -7.53 -3.80
N ILE A 270 -0.08 -6.39 -3.95
CA ILE A 270 -0.70 -5.07 -3.73
C ILE A 270 -1.91 -4.87 -4.65
N ASP A 271 -1.79 -5.20 -5.93
CA ASP A 271 -2.92 -5.11 -6.86
C ASP A 271 -4.12 -5.94 -6.39
N ARG A 272 -3.89 -7.16 -5.91
CA ARG A 272 -4.98 -8.01 -5.40
C ARG A 272 -5.62 -7.43 -4.15
N TYR A 273 -4.82 -6.95 -3.20
CA TYR A 273 -5.32 -6.34 -1.97
C TYR A 273 -6.15 -5.10 -2.26
N GLU A 274 -5.65 -4.21 -3.10
CA GLU A 274 -6.34 -2.96 -3.47
C GLU A 274 -7.62 -3.17 -4.25
N ASN A 275 -7.74 -4.27 -4.99
CA ASN A 275 -8.95 -4.64 -5.72
C ASN A 275 -9.87 -5.56 -4.90
N GLY A 276 -9.55 -5.85 -3.63
CA GLY A 276 -10.32 -6.73 -2.76
C GLY A 276 -10.37 -8.20 -3.20
N ARG A 277 -9.49 -8.61 -4.13
CA ARG A 277 -9.36 -9.99 -4.64
C ARG A 277 -8.64 -10.92 -3.66
N ASP A 278 -8.01 -10.34 -2.65
CA ASP A 278 -7.32 -11.05 -1.58
C ASP A 278 -7.30 -10.20 -0.31
N ILE A 279 -7.20 -10.83 0.85
CA ILE A 279 -7.11 -10.19 2.16
C ILE A 279 -5.67 -10.35 2.66
N PRO A 280 -4.94 -9.27 2.95
CA PRO A 280 -3.60 -9.38 3.51
C PRO A 280 -3.64 -10.10 4.87
N ASN A 281 -2.55 -10.78 5.24
CA ASN A 281 -2.45 -11.33 6.58
C ASN A 281 -2.41 -10.21 7.65
N THR A 282 -2.64 -10.57 8.91
CA THR A 282 -2.71 -9.63 10.04
C THR A 282 -1.51 -8.68 10.10
N ASN A 283 -0.28 -9.20 9.98
CA ASN A 283 0.93 -8.36 10.00
C ASN A 283 0.92 -7.32 8.88
N ARG A 284 0.46 -7.69 7.68
CA ARG A 284 0.36 -6.74 6.57
C ARG A 284 -0.70 -5.68 6.82
N ILE A 285 -1.85 -6.05 7.37
CA ILE A 285 -2.91 -5.08 7.68
C ILE A 285 -2.42 -4.07 8.72
N ILE A 286 -1.69 -4.53 9.74
CA ILE A 286 -1.07 -3.63 10.72
C ILE A 286 -0.03 -2.73 10.05
N GLN A 287 0.83 -3.25 9.18
CA GLN A 287 1.78 -2.40 8.42
C GLN A 287 1.07 -1.38 7.53
N TYR A 288 -0.03 -1.75 6.87
CA TYR A 288 -0.85 -0.81 6.11
C TYR A 288 -1.41 0.31 7.01
N ALA A 289 -1.93 -0.05 8.18
CA ALA A 289 -2.45 0.92 9.14
C ALA A 289 -1.33 1.84 9.66
N TYR A 290 -0.16 1.27 9.94
CA TYR A 290 1.03 2.00 10.37
C TYR A 290 1.51 3.00 9.32
N ILE A 291 1.74 2.53 8.09
CA ILE A 291 2.15 3.37 6.95
C ILE A 291 1.09 4.46 6.69
N GLY A 292 -0.20 4.13 6.80
CA GLY A 292 -1.28 5.09 6.62
C GLY A 292 -1.50 6.04 7.79
N ASN A 293 -0.85 5.82 8.94
CA ASN A 293 -1.18 6.43 10.23
C ASN A 293 -2.69 6.40 10.52
N LEU A 294 -3.30 5.22 10.37
CA LEU A 294 -4.73 4.97 10.57
C LEU A 294 -4.95 3.98 11.71
N SER A 295 -6.11 4.06 12.35
CA SER A 295 -6.59 2.98 13.22
C SER A 295 -6.90 1.73 12.39
N LEU A 296 -6.91 0.56 13.04
CA LEU A 296 -7.33 -0.68 12.39
C LEU A 296 -8.83 -0.67 12.11
N GLU A 297 -9.59 -0.06 13.00
CA GLU A 297 -11.03 0.15 12.90
C GLU A 297 -11.38 0.88 11.60
N PHE A 298 -10.72 2.02 11.35
CA PHE A 298 -10.93 2.78 10.13
C PHE A 298 -10.43 2.04 8.89
N LEU A 299 -9.25 1.42 8.95
CA LEU A 299 -8.72 0.69 7.79
C LEU A 299 -9.62 -0.49 7.40
N ILE A 300 -10.12 -1.25 8.37
CA ILE A 300 -10.87 -2.49 8.14
C ILE A 300 -12.36 -2.22 7.93
N TYR A 301 -12.96 -1.33 8.72
CA TYR A 301 -14.40 -1.08 8.73
C TYR A 301 -14.79 0.28 8.15
N GLY A 302 -13.89 1.26 8.16
CA GLY A 302 -14.17 2.62 7.68
C GLY A 302 -14.99 3.45 8.65
N ILE A 303 -14.91 3.12 9.94
CA ILE A 303 -15.55 3.81 11.07
C ILE A 303 -14.45 4.55 11.82
#